data_AF-A0A9W9EVR4-F1
#
_entry.id   AF-A0A9W9EVR4-F1
#
_cell.length_a   1.000
_cell.length_b   1.000
_cell.length_c   1.000
_cell.angle_alpha   90.00
_cell.angle_beta   90.00
_cell.angle_gamma   90.00
#
_symmetry.space_group_name_H-M   'P 1'
#
loop_
_entity.id
_entity.type
_entity.pdbx_description
1 polymer ?
#
loop_
_entity_poly.entity_id
_entity_poly.type
_entity_poly.pdbx_seq_one_letter_code
_entity_poly.pdbx_strand_id
1 'polypeptide(L)'
;MGTDYASFVCEQEKAVQCVKYVGYVQHGLDGLFLVMGFMHGSIGLNKNDYQQSFGDGAVKRDLSSSPDWNLLDQVLRSEGWKFDSMEQINVSNVTVTKRDSDPSLVHRTIARNVAVDDQGNSSDISFNFFDNGDFNLHVAGDSNSLPSGTKKSSNINRRFSGAGFKIAATTRVRSKLTRAHQTKMSYFIAQDWASDTYKMSMSDYVGLVKTDHTANFYFRIIPEIKGFGLNYESVNVCGQLGQFL
;
A
#
# COMPACT_ATOMS: atom_id res chain seq x y z
N MET A 1 12.44 20.90 -11.28
CA MET A 1 11.18 20.68 -12.00
C MET A 1 10.55 19.41 -11.45
N GLY A 2 9.52 19.54 -10.62
CA GLY A 2 8.75 18.39 -10.14
C GLY A 2 8.05 17.76 -11.33
N THR A 3 8.27 16.47 -11.54
CA THR A 3 7.55 15.74 -12.60
C THR A 3 6.20 15.38 -12.01
N ASP A 4 5.15 15.92 -12.61
CA ASP A 4 3.77 15.75 -12.20
C ASP A 4 3.26 14.37 -12.63
N TYR A 5 3.65 13.36 -11.84
CA TYR A 5 3.47 11.97 -12.21
C TYR A 5 2.00 11.53 -12.21
N ALA A 6 1.13 12.13 -11.38
CA ALA A 6 -0.26 11.73 -11.31
C ALA A 6 -1.08 12.31 -12.48
N SER A 7 -0.98 13.60 -12.79
CA SER A 7 -1.70 14.17 -13.94
C SER A 7 -1.25 13.49 -15.24
N PHE A 8 0.03 13.16 -15.33
CA PHE A 8 0.62 12.42 -16.44
C PHE A 8 0.01 11.02 -16.62
N VAL A 9 -0.36 10.30 -15.54
CA VAL A 9 -1.08 9.01 -15.64
C VAL A 9 -2.38 9.18 -16.42
N CYS A 10 -3.13 10.24 -16.14
CA CYS A 10 -4.44 10.44 -16.75
C CYS A 10 -4.34 11.05 -18.16
N GLU A 11 -3.37 11.92 -18.37
CA GLU A 11 -3.11 12.57 -19.66
C GLU A 11 -2.47 11.63 -20.70
N GLN A 12 -1.49 10.81 -20.32
CA GLN A 12 -0.81 9.92 -21.28
C GLN A 12 -1.66 8.72 -21.69
N GLU A 13 -2.47 8.20 -20.79
CA GLU A 13 -3.27 6.99 -21.04
C GLU A 13 -4.66 7.33 -21.61
N LYS A 14 -4.91 8.61 -21.94
CA LYS A 14 -6.19 9.13 -22.48
C LYS A 14 -7.40 8.73 -21.63
N ALA A 15 -7.20 8.53 -20.33
CA ALA A 15 -8.24 8.11 -19.41
C ALA A 15 -9.02 9.36 -18.98
N VAL A 16 -10.25 9.51 -19.50
CA VAL A 16 -11.15 10.61 -19.11
C VAL A 16 -11.29 10.58 -17.58
N GLN A 17 -10.86 11.66 -16.92
CA GLN A 17 -10.93 11.85 -15.46
C GLN A 17 -10.29 10.72 -14.63
N CYS A 18 -9.27 10.04 -15.16
CA CYS A 18 -8.60 8.95 -14.45
C CYS A 18 -9.50 7.76 -14.05
N VAL A 19 -10.73 7.66 -14.59
CA VAL A 19 -11.76 6.69 -14.13
C VAL A 19 -11.25 5.24 -14.19
N LYS A 20 -10.46 4.92 -15.20
CA LYS A 20 -9.79 3.60 -15.36
C LYS A 20 -8.98 3.20 -14.12
N TYR A 21 -8.37 4.17 -13.44
CA TYR A 21 -7.47 3.93 -12.32
C TYR A 21 -8.16 3.92 -10.96
N VAL A 22 -9.41 4.38 -10.89
CA VAL A 22 -10.21 4.37 -9.66
C VAL A 22 -10.33 2.95 -9.10
N GLY A 23 -10.57 1.94 -9.95
CA GLY A 23 -10.67 0.54 -9.53
C GLY A 23 -9.39 0.05 -8.84
N TYR A 24 -8.22 0.29 -9.45
CA TYR A 24 -6.94 -0.09 -8.87
C TYR A 24 -6.66 0.61 -7.53
N VAL A 25 -6.91 1.92 -7.45
CA VAL A 25 -6.70 2.71 -6.22
C VAL A 25 -7.68 2.28 -5.12
N GLN A 26 -8.96 2.11 -5.47
CA GLN A 26 -10.00 1.64 -4.54
C GLN A 26 -9.66 0.25 -4.00
N HIS A 27 -9.29 -0.71 -4.85
CA HIS A 27 -8.92 -2.06 -4.41
C HIS A 27 -7.65 -2.04 -3.55
N GLY A 28 -6.65 -1.24 -3.92
CA GLY A 28 -5.48 -1.02 -3.08
C GLY A 28 -5.85 -0.50 -1.69
N LEU A 29 -6.68 0.54 -1.61
CA LEU A 29 -7.16 1.09 -0.34
C LEU A 29 -8.04 0.11 0.44
N ASP A 30 -8.87 -0.68 -0.23
CA ASP A 30 -9.67 -1.71 0.44
C ASP A 30 -8.78 -2.79 1.08
N GLY A 31 -7.74 -3.23 0.36
CA GLY A 31 -6.75 -4.17 0.88
C GLY A 31 -5.97 -3.57 2.05
N LEU A 32 -5.71 -2.26 2.00
CA LEU A 32 -5.12 -1.49 3.08
C LEU A 32 -5.94 -1.63 4.36
N PHE A 33 -7.24 -1.37 4.28
CA PHE A 33 -8.17 -1.48 5.41
C PHE A 33 -8.21 -2.89 6.01
N LEU A 34 -8.26 -3.91 5.17
CA LEU A 34 -8.28 -5.31 5.60
C LEU A 34 -7.01 -5.68 6.36
N VAL A 35 -5.85 -5.31 5.80
CA VAL A 35 -4.54 -5.59 6.39
C VAL A 35 -4.36 -4.86 7.72
N MET A 36 -4.80 -3.62 7.83
CA MET A 36 -4.76 -2.88 9.10
C MET A 36 -5.67 -3.49 10.16
N GLY A 37 -6.84 -4.00 9.74
CA GLY A 37 -7.75 -4.77 10.61
C GLY A 37 -7.10 -6.06 11.10
N PHE A 38 -6.47 -6.80 10.18
CA PHE A 38 -5.72 -8.03 10.46
C PHE A 38 -4.56 -7.81 11.46
N MET A 39 -3.84 -6.69 11.30
CA MET A 39 -2.69 -6.33 12.13
C MET A 39 -3.05 -5.62 13.44
N HIS A 40 -4.34 -5.39 13.72
CA HIS A 40 -4.82 -4.71 14.93
C HIS A 40 -4.14 -3.37 15.24
N GLY A 41 -3.86 -2.54 14.22
CA GLY A 41 -3.22 -1.24 14.41
C GLY A 41 -1.87 -1.29 15.12
N SER A 42 -1.22 -2.46 15.13
CA SER A 42 -0.02 -2.68 15.95
C SER A 42 1.26 -2.36 15.19
N ILE A 43 2.19 -1.74 15.92
CA ILE A 43 3.52 -1.41 15.43
C ILE A 43 4.41 -2.65 15.59
N GLY A 44 5.01 -3.09 14.49
CA GLY A 44 6.03 -4.13 14.54
C GLY A 44 7.25 -3.61 15.27
N LEU A 45 7.77 -4.35 16.24
CA LEU A 45 9.06 -4.06 16.87
C LEU A 45 9.97 -5.27 16.77
N ASN A 46 11.18 -5.05 16.27
CA ASN A 46 12.27 -6.01 16.42
C ASN A 46 12.86 -5.85 17.84
N LYS A 47 13.22 -6.96 18.52
CA LYS A 47 13.74 -6.92 19.90
C LYS A 47 14.98 -6.03 20.07
N ASN A 48 15.70 -5.76 18.96
CA ASN A 48 16.92 -4.97 18.95
C ASN A 48 16.70 -3.49 18.59
N ASP A 49 15.54 -3.12 18.03
CA ASP A 49 15.21 -1.75 17.61
C ASP A 49 14.06 -1.18 18.45
N TYR A 50 14.32 -1.02 19.75
CA TYR A 50 13.44 -0.25 20.63
C TYR A 50 13.53 1.24 20.30
N GLN A 51 12.89 1.68 19.22
CA GLN A 51 12.53 3.09 19.11
C GLN A 51 11.50 3.40 20.20
N GLN A 52 11.93 4.18 21.20
CA GLN A 52 11.15 4.46 22.42
C GLN A 52 10.06 5.53 22.24
N SER A 53 9.92 6.16 21.07
CA SER A 53 8.97 7.28 20.88
C SER A 53 7.69 6.84 20.16
N PHE A 54 6.86 6.05 20.84
CA PHE A 54 5.47 5.89 20.44
C PHE A 54 4.57 6.40 21.57
N GLY A 55 3.58 7.22 21.25
CA GLY A 55 2.67 7.81 22.24
C GLY A 55 1.83 6.76 22.97
N ASP A 56 1.26 7.15 24.10
CA ASP A 56 0.36 6.31 24.90
C ASP A 56 -0.84 5.88 24.05
N GLY A 57 -0.94 4.58 23.75
CA GLY A 57 -2.05 3.99 22.98
C GLY A 57 -1.63 3.07 21.83
N ALA A 58 -0.38 3.13 21.37
CA ALA A 58 0.09 2.24 20.31
C ALA A 58 0.23 0.78 20.78
N VAL A 59 -0.50 -0.13 20.15
CA VAL A 59 -0.34 -1.58 20.41
C VAL A 59 0.99 -2.04 19.81
N LYS A 60 1.89 -2.59 20.61
CA LYS A 60 3.17 -3.13 20.13
C LYS A 60 2.99 -4.61 19.79
N ARG A 61 3.38 -5.04 18.59
CA ARG A 61 3.48 -6.47 18.26
C ARG A 61 4.95 -6.90 18.20
N ASP A 62 5.23 -8.02 18.84
CA ASP A 62 6.53 -8.67 18.74
C ASP A 62 6.66 -9.31 17.36
N LEU A 63 7.65 -8.87 16.57
CA LEU A 63 7.92 -9.46 15.25
C LEU A 63 8.59 -10.83 15.32
N SER A 64 8.99 -11.31 16.52
CA SER A 64 9.60 -12.63 16.71
C SER A 64 8.60 -13.79 16.68
N SER A 65 7.31 -13.52 16.92
CA SER A 65 6.23 -14.40 16.47
C SER A 65 5.81 -13.95 15.07
N SER A 66 6.24 -14.67 14.03
CA SER A 66 5.78 -14.36 12.67
C SER A 66 4.25 -14.35 12.66
N PRO A 67 3.58 -13.27 12.20
CA PRO A 67 2.17 -13.33 11.87
C PRO A 67 1.95 -14.55 10.98
N ASP A 68 0.87 -15.30 11.20
CA ASP A 68 0.49 -16.35 10.28
C ASP A 68 -0.02 -15.69 9.01
N TRP A 69 0.89 -15.45 8.06
CA TRP A 69 0.57 -14.80 6.80
C TRP A 69 -0.37 -15.64 5.94
N ASN A 70 -0.57 -16.92 6.25
CA ASN A 70 -1.61 -17.73 5.63
C ASN A 70 -3.02 -17.26 6.03
N LEU A 71 -3.15 -16.60 7.19
CA LEU A 71 -4.42 -16.02 7.63
C LEU A 71 -4.78 -14.78 6.79
N LEU A 72 -3.81 -14.07 6.20
CA LEU A 72 -4.10 -12.95 5.29
C LEU A 72 -4.81 -13.44 4.01
N ASP A 73 -4.38 -14.56 3.42
CA ASP A 73 -5.07 -15.19 2.28
C ASP A 73 -6.53 -15.51 2.63
N GLN A 74 -6.76 -16.12 3.80
CA GLN A 74 -8.11 -16.44 4.28
C GLN A 74 -8.96 -15.19 4.50
N VAL A 75 -8.40 -14.15 5.12
CA VAL A 75 -9.09 -12.87 5.36
C VAL A 75 -9.50 -12.22 4.03
N LEU A 76 -8.58 -12.08 3.08
CA LEU A 76 -8.87 -11.49 1.77
C LEU A 76 -9.99 -12.27 1.05
N ARG A 77 -9.90 -13.61 1.02
CA ARG A 77 -10.93 -14.46 0.39
C ARG A 77 -12.28 -14.38 1.10
N SER A 78 -12.31 -14.36 2.43
CA SER A 78 -13.56 -14.21 3.19
C SER A 78 -14.26 -12.88 2.93
N GLU A 79 -13.50 -11.87 2.55
CA GLU A 79 -13.95 -10.52 2.21
C GLU A 79 -14.24 -10.35 0.71
N GLY A 80 -14.30 -11.48 -0.03
CA GLY A 80 -14.72 -11.53 -1.42
C GLY A 80 -13.63 -11.23 -2.44
N TRP A 81 -12.36 -11.09 -2.02
CA TRP A 81 -11.26 -10.93 -2.96
C TRP A 81 -11.06 -12.18 -3.81
N LYS A 82 -10.95 -11.98 -5.12
CA LYS A 82 -10.71 -13.05 -6.10
C LYS A 82 -9.31 -12.89 -6.68
N PHE A 83 -8.47 -13.90 -6.50
CA PHE A 83 -7.11 -13.96 -7.00
C PHE A 83 -6.65 -15.41 -7.11
N ASP A 84 -5.68 -15.66 -7.99
CA ASP A 84 -5.25 -17.01 -8.36
C ASP A 84 -4.42 -17.65 -7.24
N SER A 85 -3.47 -16.90 -6.68
CA SER A 85 -2.57 -17.41 -5.64
C SER A 85 -1.99 -16.30 -4.76
N MET A 86 -1.52 -16.70 -3.58
CA MET A 86 -0.77 -15.84 -2.65
C MET A 86 0.69 -16.31 -2.60
N GLU A 87 1.59 -15.56 -3.21
CA GLU A 87 3.02 -15.87 -3.26
C GLU A 87 3.75 -15.22 -2.08
N GLN A 88 4.16 -16.03 -1.11
CA GLN A 88 5.00 -15.58 0.00
C GLN A 88 6.46 -15.44 -0.46
N ILE A 89 7.05 -14.28 -0.24
CA ILE A 89 8.41 -13.98 -0.66
C ILE A 89 9.35 -14.10 0.55
N ASN A 90 10.42 -14.88 0.40
CA ASN A 90 11.50 -14.87 1.38
C ASN A 90 12.28 -13.55 1.29
N VAL A 91 12.02 -12.67 2.27
CA VAL A 91 12.60 -11.31 2.34
C VAL A 91 14.12 -11.30 2.45
N SER A 92 14.76 -12.37 2.95
CA SER A 92 16.24 -12.46 3.01
C SER A 92 16.89 -12.41 1.63
N ASN A 93 16.13 -12.75 0.59
CA ASN A 93 16.58 -12.82 -0.79
C ASN A 93 16.09 -11.63 -1.62
N VAL A 94 15.37 -10.68 -1.02
CA VAL A 94 14.83 -9.51 -1.73
C VAL A 94 15.86 -8.39 -1.73
N THR A 95 16.20 -7.91 -2.93
CA THR A 95 17.02 -6.71 -3.07
C THR A 95 16.12 -5.48 -2.92
N VAL A 96 16.02 -4.94 -1.71
CA VAL A 96 15.39 -3.64 -1.45
C VAL A 96 16.46 -2.55 -1.52
N THR A 97 16.23 -1.52 -2.34
CA THR A 97 17.06 -0.30 -2.24
C THR A 97 16.59 0.46 -1.01
N LYS A 98 17.41 0.44 0.03
CA LYS A 98 17.21 1.09 1.32
C LYS A 98 18.22 2.24 1.44
N ARG A 99 17.79 3.43 1.88
CA ARG A 99 18.70 4.44 2.44
C ARG A 99 19.12 3.99 3.82
N ASP A 100 20.31 4.36 4.30
CA ASP A 100 20.83 3.84 5.59
C ASP A 100 19.84 3.93 6.77
N SER A 101 18.95 4.94 6.77
CA SER A 101 17.91 5.17 7.78
C SER A 101 16.55 4.52 7.51
N ASP A 102 16.30 3.91 6.34
CA ASP A 102 14.97 3.35 6.03
C ASP A 102 14.73 2.06 6.82
N PRO A 103 13.47 1.77 7.22
CA PRO A 103 13.13 0.54 7.92
C PRO A 103 13.35 -0.69 7.03
N SER A 104 13.60 -1.84 7.66
CA SER A 104 13.86 -3.10 6.96
C SER A 104 12.56 -3.79 6.57
N LEU A 105 12.52 -4.37 5.36
CA LEU A 105 11.40 -5.20 4.92
C LEU A 105 11.38 -6.52 5.71
N VAL A 106 10.32 -6.77 6.47
CA VAL A 106 10.18 -7.98 7.30
C VAL A 106 9.24 -9.01 6.71
N HIS A 107 8.30 -8.59 5.86
CA HIS A 107 7.43 -9.50 5.13
C HIS A 107 7.02 -8.92 3.79
N ARG A 108 6.97 -9.79 2.78
CA ARG A 108 6.38 -9.50 1.47
C ARG A 108 5.56 -10.69 0.99
N THR A 109 4.34 -10.43 0.57
CA THR A 109 3.51 -11.39 -0.15
C THR A 109 2.88 -10.75 -1.37
N ILE A 110 2.59 -11.51 -2.41
CA ILE A 110 1.99 -11.04 -3.66
C ILE A 110 0.71 -11.84 -3.94
N ALA A 111 -0.42 -11.16 -3.94
CA ALA A 111 -1.65 -11.67 -4.50
C ALA A 111 -1.57 -11.58 -6.02
N ARG A 112 -1.59 -12.73 -6.70
CA ARG A 112 -1.47 -12.80 -8.16
C ARG A 112 -2.83 -12.67 -8.82
N ASN A 113 -2.91 -11.85 -9.87
CA ASN A 113 -4.10 -11.72 -10.71
C ASN A 113 -5.38 -11.36 -9.92
N VAL A 114 -5.30 -10.35 -9.06
CA VAL A 114 -6.46 -9.88 -8.27
C VAL A 114 -7.48 -9.23 -9.19
N ALA A 115 -8.74 -9.66 -9.16
CA ALA A 115 -9.82 -8.98 -9.86
C ALA A 115 -10.06 -7.60 -9.24
N VAL A 116 -9.95 -6.54 -10.04
CA VAL A 116 -10.05 -5.14 -9.57
C VAL A 116 -11.31 -4.43 -10.05
N ASP A 117 -12.11 -5.08 -10.90
CA ASP A 117 -13.43 -4.61 -11.30
C ASP A 117 -14.26 -5.75 -11.91
N ASP A 118 -15.53 -5.45 -12.19
CA ASP A 118 -16.49 -6.37 -12.80
C ASP A 118 -16.32 -6.47 -14.33
N GLN A 119 -15.45 -5.68 -14.93
CA GLN A 119 -15.15 -5.70 -16.36
C GLN A 119 -14.07 -6.74 -16.72
N GLY A 120 -13.57 -7.48 -15.72
CA GLY A 120 -12.58 -8.53 -15.89
C GLY A 120 -11.14 -8.02 -15.88
N ASN A 121 -10.91 -6.77 -15.46
CA ASN A 121 -9.55 -6.30 -15.24
C ASN A 121 -8.97 -6.91 -13.98
N SER A 122 -7.68 -7.21 -14.04
CA SER A 122 -6.96 -7.81 -12.93
C SER A 122 -5.56 -7.23 -12.80
N SER A 123 -5.03 -7.26 -11.59
CA SER A 123 -3.69 -6.77 -11.29
C SER A 123 -3.07 -7.57 -10.15
N ASP A 124 -1.76 -7.77 -10.20
CA ASP A 124 -1.02 -8.19 -9.01
C ASP A 124 -1.08 -7.10 -7.93
N ILE A 125 -1.18 -7.54 -6.67
CA ILE A 125 -1.10 -6.66 -5.50
C ILE A 125 -0.10 -7.26 -4.50
N SER A 126 0.97 -6.53 -4.20
CA SER A 126 1.93 -6.93 -3.17
C SER A 126 1.71 -6.20 -1.86
N PHE A 127 1.83 -6.92 -0.76
CA PHE A 127 1.74 -6.44 0.61
C PHE A 127 3.14 -6.46 1.21
N ASN A 128 3.65 -5.31 1.64
CA ASN A 128 5.01 -5.13 2.16
C ASN A 128 4.94 -4.55 3.56
N PHE A 129 5.59 -5.22 4.52
CA PHE A 129 5.59 -4.80 5.91
C PHE A 129 7.02 -4.52 6.35
N PHE A 130 7.17 -3.45 7.11
CA PHE A 130 8.47 -2.98 7.57
C PHE A 130 8.59 -3.10 9.10
N ASP A 131 9.84 -3.16 9.58
CA ASP A 131 10.18 -3.33 10.99
C ASP A 131 9.79 -2.17 11.90
N ASN A 132 9.43 -1.01 11.33
CA ASN A 132 8.90 0.15 12.05
C ASN A 132 7.36 0.16 12.14
N GLY A 133 6.69 -0.87 11.64
CA GLY A 133 5.23 -0.97 11.60
C GLY A 133 4.57 -0.32 10.38
N ASP A 134 5.33 0.36 9.52
CA ASP A 134 4.80 0.88 8.27
C ASP A 134 4.54 -0.25 7.27
N PHE A 135 3.66 0.02 6.33
CA PHE A 135 3.30 -0.94 5.30
C PHE A 135 3.03 -0.26 3.96
N ASN A 136 3.47 -0.92 2.90
CA ASN A 136 3.32 -0.45 1.53
C ASN A 136 2.59 -1.51 0.70
N LEU A 137 1.51 -1.10 0.05
CA LEU A 137 0.86 -1.88 -0.99
C LEU A 137 1.38 -1.44 -2.34
N HIS A 138 1.72 -2.39 -3.20
CA HIS A 138 2.01 -2.09 -4.60
C HIS A 138 0.91 -2.73 -5.44
N VAL A 139 0.26 -1.94 -6.29
CA VAL A 139 -0.78 -2.38 -7.23
C VAL A 139 -0.20 -2.23 -8.63
N ALA A 140 0.00 -3.34 -9.33
CA ALA A 140 0.66 -3.36 -10.65
C ALA A 140 -0.06 -2.51 -11.70
N GLY A 141 -1.37 -2.34 -11.56
CA GLY A 141 -2.22 -1.67 -12.55
C GLY A 141 -2.11 -2.36 -13.90
N ASP A 142 -1.99 -1.59 -14.97
CA ASP A 142 -2.04 -2.09 -16.35
C ASP A 142 -0.86 -3.01 -16.75
N SER A 143 0.18 -3.07 -15.93
CA SER A 143 1.30 -3.98 -16.15
C SER A 143 0.98 -5.45 -15.82
N ASN A 144 -0.07 -5.66 -15.01
CA ASN A 144 -0.56 -6.91 -14.45
C ASN A 144 0.44 -7.75 -13.63
N SER A 145 1.73 -7.42 -13.57
CA SER A 145 2.76 -8.27 -12.97
C SER A 145 3.73 -7.52 -12.08
N LEU A 146 3.85 -7.94 -10.82
CA LEU A 146 4.87 -7.43 -9.89
C LEU A 146 6.08 -8.36 -9.80
N PRO A 147 7.31 -7.82 -9.70
CA PRO A 147 8.50 -8.64 -9.49
C PRO A 147 8.51 -9.23 -8.07
N SER A 148 9.04 -10.45 -7.94
CA SER A 148 9.34 -11.08 -6.64
C SER A 148 10.48 -10.38 -5.91
N GLY A 149 11.43 -9.78 -6.65
CA GLY A 149 12.63 -9.13 -6.11
C GLY A 149 13.78 -10.07 -5.76
N THR A 150 13.63 -11.38 -6.02
CA THR A 150 14.57 -12.44 -5.59
C THR A 150 15.64 -12.82 -6.62
N LYS A 151 15.60 -12.27 -7.84
CA LYS A 151 16.59 -12.55 -8.88
C LYS A 151 17.59 -11.41 -8.98
N LYS A 152 18.89 -11.71 -9.00
CA LYS A 152 20.00 -10.79 -9.36
C LYS A 152 19.79 -10.04 -10.70
N SER A 153 18.88 -10.53 -11.55
CA SER A 153 18.53 -9.97 -12.85
C SER A 153 17.03 -9.70 -13.06
N SER A 154 16.21 -9.61 -11.99
CA SER A 154 14.92 -8.95 -12.18
C SER A 154 15.23 -7.49 -12.45
N ASN A 155 15.31 -7.12 -13.73
CA ASN A 155 15.54 -5.76 -14.19
C ASN A 155 14.62 -4.83 -13.40
N ILE A 156 15.15 -4.22 -12.33
CA ILE A 156 14.50 -3.15 -11.55
C ILE A 156 14.16 -1.98 -12.49
N ASN A 157 14.81 -1.95 -13.66
CA ASN A 157 14.60 -1.02 -14.76
C ASN A 157 13.81 -1.62 -15.95
N ARG A 158 13.13 -2.77 -15.83
CA ARG A 158 12.26 -3.23 -16.93
C ARG A 158 11.14 -2.21 -17.02
N ARG A 159 11.25 -1.33 -18.03
CA ARG A 159 10.25 -0.32 -18.36
C ARG A 159 8.89 -0.99 -18.30
N PHE A 160 8.16 -0.61 -17.29
CA PHE A 160 6.83 -1.11 -16.99
C PHE A 160 5.92 -0.42 -18.00
N SER A 161 5.24 -1.19 -18.85
CA SER A 161 4.31 -0.60 -19.82
C SER A 161 2.95 -0.44 -19.13
N GLY A 162 2.72 0.73 -18.53
CA GLY A 162 1.46 1.08 -17.91
C GLY A 162 1.63 1.68 -16.51
N ALA A 163 0.59 2.37 -16.06
CA ALA A 163 0.54 2.96 -14.73
C ALA A 163 0.19 1.91 -13.66
N GLY A 164 0.87 1.99 -12.52
CA GLY A 164 0.46 1.34 -11.27
C GLY A 164 0.58 2.29 -10.09
N PHE A 165 0.34 1.79 -8.88
CA PHE A 165 0.33 2.60 -7.66
C PHE A 165 1.11 1.93 -6.54
N LYS A 166 1.85 2.72 -5.78
CA LYS A 166 2.25 2.37 -4.42
C LYS A 166 1.36 3.12 -3.44
N ILE A 167 0.90 2.45 -2.39
CA ILE A 167 0.14 3.04 -1.29
C ILE A 167 0.91 2.76 -0.02
N ALA A 168 1.60 3.78 0.50
CA ALA A 168 2.27 3.72 1.79
C ALA A 168 1.28 4.13 2.88
N ALA A 169 1.32 3.47 4.03
CA ALA A 169 0.46 3.82 5.14
C ALA A 169 1.04 3.38 6.48
N THR A 170 0.46 3.97 7.54
CA THR A 170 0.79 3.65 8.92
C THR A 170 -0.45 3.77 9.79
N THR A 171 -0.54 2.90 10.80
CA THR A 171 -1.63 2.86 11.78
C THR A 171 -1.07 2.50 13.14
N ARG A 172 -1.61 3.12 14.20
CA ARG A 172 -1.18 2.90 15.59
C ARG A 172 -2.30 2.40 16.49
N VAL A 173 -3.53 2.43 15.99
CA VAL A 173 -4.73 2.02 16.71
C VAL A 173 -5.59 1.17 15.80
N ARG A 174 -6.23 0.16 16.37
CA ARG A 174 -7.20 -0.65 15.63
C ARG A 174 -8.30 0.27 15.10
N SER A 175 -8.57 0.20 13.80
CA SER A 175 -9.64 1.01 13.23
C SER A 175 -10.99 0.66 13.86
N LYS A 176 -11.76 1.70 14.21
CA LYS A 176 -13.15 1.57 14.71
C LYS A 176 -14.18 1.51 13.57
N LEU A 177 -13.74 1.64 12.32
CA LEU A 177 -14.63 1.62 11.17
C LEU A 177 -15.16 0.20 10.94
N THR A 178 -16.47 0.10 10.73
CA THR A 178 -17.11 -1.13 10.26
C THR A 178 -16.62 -1.45 8.86
N ARG A 179 -16.69 -2.73 8.46
CA ARG A 179 -16.27 -3.14 7.12
C ARG A 179 -16.99 -2.37 6.00
N ALA A 180 -18.31 -2.19 6.15
CA ALA A 180 -19.09 -1.39 5.21
C ALA A 180 -18.62 0.07 5.10
N HIS A 181 -18.18 0.67 6.21
CA HIS A 181 -17.57 2.01 6.16
C HIS A 181 -16.21 2.00 5.48
N GLN A 182 -15.37 0.99 5.74
CA GLN A 182 -14.06 0.86 5.08
C GLN A 182 -14.20 0.78 3.55
N THR A 183 -15.11 -0.06 3.05
CA THR A 183 -15.39 -0.18 1.60
C THR A 183 -15.94 1.11 1.00
N LYS A 184 -16.80 1.83 1.72
CA LYS A 184 -17.27 3.15 1.26
C LYS A 184 -16.14 4.18 1.23
N MET A 185 -15.27 4.17 2.23
CA MET A 185 -14.15 5.10 2.30
C MET A 185 -13.11 4.82 1.21
N SER A 186 -12.78 3.56 0.92
CA SER A 186 -11.88 3.24 -0.19
C SER A 186 -12.45 3.74 -1.52
N TYR A 187 -13.75 3.59 -1.75
CA TYR A 187 -14.44 4.15 -2.92
C TYR A 187 -14.33 5.69 -2.98
N PHE A 188 -14.71 6.41 -1.92
CA PHE A 188 -14.68 7.88 -1.94
C PHE A 188 -13.27 8.45 -2.05
N ILE A 189 -12.29 7.87 -1.36
CA ILE A 189 -10.89 8.31 -1.48
C ILE A 189 -10.37 8.10 -2.91
N ALA A 190 -10.72 6.99 -3.56
CA ALA A 190 -10.32 6.74 -4.94
C ALA A 190 -10.96 7.72 -5.93
N GLN A 191 -12.22 8.11 -5.71
CA GLN A 191 -12.89 9.15 -6.49
C GLN A 191 -12.26 10.52 -6.28
N ASP A 192 -11.97 10.89 -5.03
CA ASP A 192 -11.30 12.15 -4.70
C ASP A 192 -9.91 12.22 -5.32
N TRP A 193 -9.13 11.13 -5.22
CA TRP A 193 -7.84 11.00 -5.89
C TRP A 193 -7.94 11.25 -7.39
N ALA A 194 -8.89 10.60 -8.07
CA ALA A 194 -9.09 10.75 -9.52
C ALA A 194 -9.51 12.18 -9.91
N SER A 195 -10.43 12.78 -9.13
CA SER A 195 -10.87 14.16 -9.31
C SER A 195 -9.70 15.14 -9.15
N ASP A 196 -8.93 15.01 -8.08
CA ASP A 196 -7.88 15.97 -7.76
C ASP A 196 -6.67 15.82 -8.67
N THR A 197 -6.31 14.59 -9.03
CA THR A 197 -5.27 14.30 -10.03
C THR A 197 -5.60 14.92 -11.39
N TYR A 198 -6.88 14.95 -11.77
CA TYR A 198 -7.32 15.59 -13.00
C TYR A 198 -7.28 17.13 -12.92
N LYS A 199 -7.53 17.72 -11.74
CA LYS A 199 -7.63 19.16 -11.55
C LYS A 199 -6.30 19.82 -11.18
N MET A 200 -5.39 19.08 -10.58
CA MET A 200 -4.21 19.62 -9.92
C MET A 200 -2.98 18.80 -10.27
N SER A 201 -1.87 19.51 -10.41
CA SER A 201 -0.55 18.92 -10.55
C SER A 201 -0.11 18.31 -9.23
N MET A 202 -0.06 16.98 -9.15
CA MET A 202 0.32 16.27 -7.93
C MET A 202 1.23 15.08 -8.25
N SER A 203 2.32 14.95 -7.49
CA SER A 203 3.15 13.75 -7.56
C SER A 203 2.60 12.64 -6.66
N ASP A 204 2.03 13.02 -5.52
CA ASP A 204 1.49 12.10 -4.51
C ASP A 204 0.14 12.61 -4.00
N TYR A 205 -0.70 11.68 -3.56
CA TYR A 205 -1.96 11.99 -2.90
C TYR A 205 -1.92 11.50 -1.45
N VAL A 206 -2.15 12.40 -0.51
CA VAL A 206 -1.96 12.16 0.91
C VAL A 206 -3.28 12.35 1.65
N GLY A 207 -3.61 11.44 2.56
CA GLY A 207 -4.87 11.50 3.29
C GLY A 207 -4.83 10.90 4.69
N LEU A 208 -5.82 11.27 5.49
CA LEU A 208 -5.95 10.88 6.89
C LEU A 208 -7.37 10.38 7.16
N VAL A 209 -7.50 9.13 7.59
CA VAL A 209 -8.79 8.52 7.89
C VAL A 209 -9.07 8.61 9.39
N LYS A 210 -10.21 9.20 9.75
CA LYS A 210 -10.61 9.47 11.15
C LYS A 210 -12.01 8.96 11.46
N THR A 211 -12.26 8.62 12.72
CA THR A 211 -13.58 8.31 13.29
C THR A 211 -13.71 9.04 14.63
N ASP A 212 -14.75 9.85 14.81
CA ASP A 212 -15.03 10.59 16.04
C ASP A 212 -13.78 11.24 16.67
N HIS A 213 -13.03 11.97 15.82
CA HIS A 213 -11.76 12.65 16.15
C HIS A 213 -10.54 11.77 16.44
N THR A 214 -10.67 10.44 16.37
CA THR A 214 -9.54 9.50 16.45
C THR A 214 -9.04 9.16 15.05
N ALA A 215 -7.76 9.35 14.77
CA ALA A 215 -7.17 8.90 13.51
C ALA A 215 -7.04 7.37 13.50
N ASN A 216 -7.48 6.73 12.43
CA ASN A 216 -7.35 5.30 12.22
C ASN A 216 -6.03 4.98 11.52
N PHE A 217 -5.77 5.67 10.41
CA PHE A 217 -4.53 5.55 9.66
C PHE A 217 -4.30 6.76 8.78
N TYR A 218 -3.04 6.89 8.38
CA TYR A 218 -2.55 7.89 7.46
C TYR A 218 -1.96 7.18 6.25
N PHE A 219 -2.19 7.71 5.05
CA PHE A 219 -1.77 7.08 3.81
C PHE A 219 -1.24 8.08 2.78
N ARG A 220 -0.46 7.55 1.84
CA ARG A 220 0.11 8.25 0.69
C ARG A 220 0.02 7.34 -0.54
N ILE A 221 -0.63 7.81 -1.59
CA ILE A 221 -0.73 7.16 -2.90
C ILE A 221 0.31 7.79 -3.81
N ILE A 222 1.12 6.96 -4.45
CA ILE A 222 2.24 7.34 -5.31
C ILE A 222 2.04 6.62 -6.66
N PRO A 223 1.67 7.35 -7.71
CA PRO A 223 1.56 6.76 -9.04
C PRO A 223 2.94 6.41 -9.62
N GLU A 224 3.05 5.22 -10.21
CA GLU A 224 4.26 4.66 -10.81
C GLU A 224 4.05 4.47 -12.31
N ILE A 225 4.70 5.31 -13.12
CA ILE A 225 4.62 5.26 -14.60
C ILE A 225 5.92 4.82 -15.27
N LYS A 226 7.02 4.75 -14.50
CA LYS A 226 8.36 4.37 -15.00
C LYS A 226 8.78 2.99 -14.50
N GLY A 227 7.96 2.38 -13.66
CA GLY A 227 8.10 1.03 -13.15
C GLY A 227 8.26 0.93 -11.64
N PHE A 228 8.01 -0.27 -11.12
CA PHE A 228 8.00 -0.51 -9.68
C PHE A 228 9.41 -0.73 -9.13
N GLY A 229 9.91 0.27 -8.40
CA GLY A 229 10.97 0.05 -7.43
C GLY A 229 10.46 -0.74 -6.22
N LEU A 230 11.32 -1.58 -5.62
CA LEU A 230 11.05 -2.24 -4.33
C LEU A 230 11.47 -1.38 -3.13
N ASN A 231 11.66 -0.09 -3.35
CA ASN A 231 12.14 0.85 -2.35
C ASN A 231 11.10 1.00 -1.23
N TYR A 232 11.59 1.29 -0.03
CA TYR A 232 10.74 1.77 1.02
C TYR A 232 10.17 3.15 0.64
N GLU A 233 8.85 3.28 0.72
CA GLU A 233 8.15 4.55 0.58
C GLU A 233 7.70 5.01 1.97
N SER A 234 8.27 6.13 2.42
CA SER A 234 7.81 6.77 3.65
C SER A 234 6.42 7.36 3.43
N VAL A 235 5.53 7.13 4.39
CA VAL A 235 4.25 7.83 4.46
C VAL A 235 4.44 9.29 4.90
N ASN A 236 5.46 9.58 5.72
CA ASN A 236 5.70 10.88 6.38
C ASN A 236 6.48 11.86 5.49
N VAL A 237 5.96 12.23 4.32
CA VAL A 237 6.64 13.18 3.40
C VAL A 237 6.40 14.66 3.73
N CYS A 238 5.29 14.99 4.39
CA CYS A 238 4.93 16.37 4.75
C CYS A 238 5.11 16.67 6.26
N GLY A 239 5.89 15.86 6.98
CA GLY A 239 6.03 15.88 8.44
C GLY A 239 5.52 14.60 9.11
N GLN A 240 5.80 14.43 10.40
CA GLN A 240 5.38 13.25 11.17
C GLN A 240 3.87 13.31 11.45
N LEU A 241 3.03 12.98 10.47
CA LEU A 241 1.58 12.90 10.68
C LEU A 241 1.20 11.67 11.52
N GLY A 242 2.12 10.70 11.65
CA GLY A 242 1.99 9.58 12.59
C GLY A 242 1.90 9.98 14.06
N GLN A 243 2.22 11.22 14.45
CA GLN A 243 1.99 11.72 15.82
C GLN A 243 0.51 11.96 16.13
N PHE A 244 -0.34 12.04 15.10
CA PHE A 244 -1.79 12.21 15.26
C PHE A 244 -2.55 10.88 15.29
N LEU A 245 -1.83 9.75 15.21
CA LEU A 245 -2.33 8.39 15.28
C LEU A 245 -2.10 7.76 16.66
#